data_AF-A0A7S4VCC8-F1
#
_entry.id   AF-A0A7S4VCC8-F1
#
_cell.length_a   1.000
_cell.length_b   1.000
_cell.length_c   1.000
_cell.angle_alpha   90.00
_cell.angle_beta   90.00
_cell.angle_gamma   90.00
#
_symmetry.space_group_name_H-M   'P 1'
#
loop_
_entity.id
_entity.type
_entity.pdbx_description
1 polymer ?
#
loop_
_entity_poly.entity_id
_entity_poly.type
_entity_poly.pdbx_seq_one_letter_code
_entity_poly.pdbx_strand_id
1 'polypeptide(L)'
;LKSNHLPKQGARRAPTGPCSHRPDLVATMSVMAAIARRARAPQRTPALLLTRRCLGDSVAGPPVTDLAANLKIAGEFFTKSPASYLEFKQQCVSLRIFVFAALNAGIALALFLDPPKSSYWVRMSPLYLFSYVRSSFWSSSPPIFLTEKVEHSADVPDIVKELTTTRRLLTAGSDSEEE
;
A
#
# COMPACT_ATOMS: atom_id res chain seq x y z
N LEU A 1 -58.11 1.04 3.82
CA LEU A 1 -57.37 2.29 3.55
C LEU A 1 -57.39 3.15 4.81
N LYS A 2 -56.35 3.07 5.64
CA LYS A 2 -56.22 3.85 6.88
C LYS A 2 -54.89 4.60 6.80
N SER A 3 -54.97 5.87 6.39
CA SER A 3 -53.86 6.81 6.42
C SER A 3 -53.63 7.23 7.87
N ASN A 4 -52.39 7.08 8.37
CA ASN A 4 -51.99 7.67 9.64
C ASN A 4 -50.79 8.59 9.45
N HIS A 5 -50.96 9.75 10.08
CA HIS A 5 -50.17 10.97 10.00
C HIS A 5 -48.70 10.83 10.39
N LEU A 6 -47.85 11.49 9.60
CA LEU A 6 -46.54 12.01 10.01
C LEU A 6 -46.70 13.20 10.97
N PRO A 7 -45.92 13.30 12.06
CA PRO A 7 -45.72 14.56 12.74
C PRO A 7 -44.56 15.35 12.13
N LYS A 8 -44.88 16.54 11.61
CA LYS A 8 -43.95 17.66 11.39
C LYS A 8 -43.63 18.34 12.73
N GLN A 9 -42.37 18.32 13.15
CA GLN A 9 -41.77 19.27 14.12
C GLN A 9 -40.25 19.25 13.86
N GLY A 10 -39.48 20.33 13.78
CA GLY A 10 -39.69 21.75 13.91
C GLY A 10 -38.34 22.41 13.64
N ALA A 11 -38.34 23.47 12.84
CA ALA A 11 -37.17 24.28 12.56
C ALA A 11 -36.69 25.01 13.83
N ARG A 12 -35.41 24.88 14.21
CA ARG A 12 -34.71 25.85 15.09
C ARG A 12 -33.22 26.00 14.74
N ARG A 13 -32.97 27.12 14.06
CA ARG A 13 -31.93 28.15 14.33
C ARG A 13 -30.48 27.72 14.50
N ALA A 14 -29.68 28.13 13.52
CA ALA A 14 -28.24 28.38 13.66
C ALA A 14 -27.97 29.47 14.72
N PRO A 15 -26.95 29.34 15.55
CA PRO A 15 -26.37 30.47 16.27
C PRO A 15 -25.29 31.15 15.40
N THR A 16 -25.58 32.38 15.00
CA THR A 16 -24.62 33.34 14.45
C THR A 16 -23.94 34.11 15.59
N GLY A 17 -22.60 34.08 15.61
CA GLY A 17 -21.71 35.09 16.22
C GLY A 17 -21.04 34.71 17.56
N PRO A 18 -20.00 35.44 18.00
CA PRO A 18 -18.99 36.20 17.27
C PRO A 18 -17.59 35.53 17.32
N CYS A 19 -16.72 35.88 16.37
CA CYS A 19 -15.30 35.52 16.39
C CYS A 19 -14.63 36.11 17.65
N SER A 20 -14.44 35.30 18.67
CA SER A 20 -13.64 35.64 19.84
C SER A 20 -12.19 35.30 19.55
N HIS A 21 -11.36 36.34 19.51
CA HIS A 21 -9.90 36.29 19.54
C HIS A 21 -9.43 35.23 20.55
N ARG A 22 -8.74 34.19 20.09
CA ARG A 22 -7.94 33.32 20.97
C ARG A 22 -6.72 34.14 21.41
N PRO A 23 -6.52 34.42 22.70
CA PRO A 23 -5.15 34.60 23.18
C PRO A 23 -4.46 33.24 23.06
N ASP A 24 -3.28 33.23 22.46
CA ASP A 24 -2.39 32.07 22.44
C ASP A 24 -2.04 31.68 23.88
N LEU A 25 -2.87 30.82 24.46
CA LEU A 25 -2.57 30.13 25.70
C LEU A 25 -1.48 29.12 25.39
N VAL A 26 -0.25 29.53 25.66
CA VAL A 26 0.91 28.64 25.87
C VAL A 26 0.41 27.45 26.69
N ALA A 27 0.27 26.30 26.04
CA ALA A 27 -0.28 25.10 26.64
C ALA A 27 0.73 24.57 27.66
N THR A 28 0.64 25.06 28.89
CA THR A 28 1.32 24.45 30.03
C THR A 28 0.71 23.06 30.19
N MET A 29 1.45 22.04 29.77
CA MET A 29 1.08 20.63 29.93
C MET A 29 1.20 20.25 31.41
N SER A 30 0.28 20.76 32.22
CA SER A 30 0.14 20.39 33.62
C SER A 30 -0.53 19.03 33.72
N VAL A 31 0.13 18.11 34.42
CA VAL A 31 -0.38 16.77 34.74
C VAL A 31 -1.74 16.86 35.45
N MET A 32 -1.94 17.88 36.28
CA MET A 32 -3.22 18.12 36.94
C MET A 32 -4.34 18.53 35.96
N ALA A 33 -4.01 19.28 34.91
CA ALA A 33 -4.97 19.60 33.85
C ALA A 33 -5.34 18.37 32.99
N ALA A 34 -4.41 17.42 32.82
CA ALA A 34 -4.68 16.14 32.17
C ALA A 34 -5.58 15.25 33.04
N ILE A 35 -5.36 15.21 34.35
CA ILE A 35 -6.19 14.47 35.32
C ILE A 35 -7.61 15.07 35.39
N ALA A 36 -7.74 16.39 35.45
CA ALA A 36 -9.04 17.06 35.47
C ALA A 36 -9.84 16.82 34.17
N ARG A 37 -9.19 16.76 33.01
CA ARG A 37 -9.83 16.37 31.74
C ARG A 37 -10.29 14.91 31.76
N ARG A 38 -9.51 14.00 32.37
CA ARG A 38 -9.89 12.59 32.52
C ARG A 38 -11.06 12.39 33.49
N ALA A 39 -11.15 13.22 34.53
CA ALA A 39 -12.24 13.20 35.50
C ALA A 39 -13.58 13.74 34.95
N ARG A 40 -13.53 14.60 33.91
CA ARG A 40 -14.72 15.13 33.23
C ARG A 40 -15.12 14.33 31.98
N ALA A 41 -14.41 13.26 31.65
CA ALA A 41 -14.88 12.33 30.63
C ALA A 41 -16.17 11.67 31.17
N PRO A 42 -17.32 11.85 30.51
CA PRO A 42 -18.56 11.23 30.97
C PRO A 42 -18.34 9.72 31.04
N GLN A 43 -18.60 9.12 32.21
CA GLN A 43 -18.64 7.66 32.31
C GLN A 43 -19.63 7.16 31.25
N ARG A 44 -19.11 6.40 30.29
CA ARG A 44 -19.88 5.93 29.14
C ARG A 44 -21.07 5.14 29.66
N THR A 45 -22.26 5.71 29.52
CA THR A 45 -23.51 5.06 29.89
C THR A 45 -23.65 3.78 29.07
N PRO A 46 -24.15 2.67 29.65
CA PRO A 46 -24.30 1.39 28.93
C PRO A 46 -25.29 1.49 27.75
N ALA A 47 -26.12 2.54 27.72
CA ALA A 47 -26.98 2.86 26.58
C ALA A 47 -26.20 3.22 25.31
N LEU A 48 -24.99 3.78 25.42
CA LEU A 48 -24.08 4.01 24.28
C LEU A 48 -23.28 2.75 23.89
N LEU A 49 -23.34 1.67 24.66
CA LEU A 49 -22.82 0.36 24.25
C LEU A 49 -23.82 -0.40 23.37
N LEU A 50 -25.12 -0.08 23.44
CA LEU A 50 -26.18 -0.71 22.63
C LEU A 50 -26.17 -0.28 21.15
N THR A 51 -25.45 0.78 20.77
CA THR A 51 -25.31 1.22 19.37
C THR A 51 -24.06 0.68 18.70
N ARG A 52 -23.25 -0.17 19.36
CA ARG A 52 -22.47 -1.15 18.61
C ARG A 52 -23.48 -2.07 17.96
N ARG A 53 -23.77 -1.80 16.69
CA ARG A 53 -24.42 -2.74 15.79
C ARG A 53 -23.55 -4.00 15.83
N CYS A 54 -23.85 -4.92 16.73
CA CYS A 54 -23.30 -6.27 16.78
C CYS A 54 -23.86 -7.01 15.57
N LEU A 55 -23.40 -6.59 14.40
CA LEU A 55 -23.68 -7.15 13.09
C LEU A 55 -22.95 -8.50 13.02
N GLY A 56 -23.38 -9.47 13.83
CA GLY A 56 -22.95 -10.86 13.78
C GLY A 56 -21.49 -11.19 14.10
N ASP A 57 -20.59 -10.22 14.25
CA ASP A 57 -19.18 -10.48 14.63
C ASP A 57 -19.07 -10.69 16.14
N SER A 58 -19.67 -11.78 16.66
CA SER A 58 -19.49 -12.19 18.06
C SER A 58 -18.11 -12.79 18.33
N VAL A 59 -17.37 -13.16 17.27
CA VAL A 59 -16.02 -13.71 17.36
C VAL A 59 -15.07 -12.75 16.63
N ALA A 60 -14.55 -11.77 17.37
CA ALA A 60 -13.35 -11.07 16.93
C ALA A 60 -12.22 -12.10 16.96
N GLY A 61 -11.72 -12.51 15.79
CA GLY A 61 -10.57 -13.41 15.72
C GLY A 61 -9.30 -12.81 16.31
N PRO A 62 -8.17 -13.55 16.24
CA PRO A 62 -6.90 -13.10 16.78
C PRO A 62 -6.52 -11.71 16.25
N PRO A 63 -5.87 -10.87 17.06
CA PRO A 63 -5.41 -9.56 16.61
C PRO A 63 -4.47 -9.74 15.41
N VAL A 64 -4.48 -8.78 14.46
CA VAL A 64 -3.61 -8.80 13.28
C VAL A 64 -2.10 -8.86 13.59
N THR A 65 -1.72 -8.52 14.82
CA THR A 65 -0.34 -8.62 15.30
C THR A 65 0.08 -10.04 15.66
N ASP A 66 -0.88 -10.94 15.92
CA ASP A 66 -0.60 -12.35 16.24
C ASP A 66 -0.52 -13.18 14.95
N LEU A 67 0.66 -13.19 14.34
CA LEU A 67 0.89 -13.91 13.08
C LEU A 67 0.77 -15.43 13.25
N ALA A 68 1.11 -15.98 14.42
CA ALA A 68 1.09 -17.42 14.65
C ALA A 68 -0.34 -17.95 14.70
N ALA A 69 -1.24 -17.25 15.40
CA ALA A 69 -2.65 -17.61 15.43
C ALA A 69 -3.33 -17.43 14.06
N ASN A 70 -3.04 -16.32 13.37
CA ASN A 70 -3.57 -16.06 12.03
C ASN A 70 -3.07 -17.09 11.00
N LEU A 71 -1.83 -17.56 11.09
CA LEU A 71 -1.28 -18.57 10.18
C LEU A 71 -2.00 -19.91 10.32
N LYS A 72 -2.33 -20.33 11.55
CA LYS A 72 -3.10 -21.56 11.78
C LYS A 72 -4.47 -21.48 11.12
N ILE A 73 -5.21 -20.39 11.33
CA ILE A 73 -6.53 -20.18 10.74
C ILE A 73 -6.46 -20.07 9.21
N ALA A 74 -5.42 -19.39 8.68
CA ALA A 74 -5.19 -19.33 7.24
C ALA A 74 -4.85 -20.71 6.64
N GLY A 75 -4.15 -21.58 7.38
CA GLY A 75 -3.92 -22.96 6.98
C GLY A 75 -5.18 -23.81 6.99
N GLU A 76 -6.11 -23.53 7.91
CA GLU A 76 -7.42 -24.19 7.96
C GLU A 76 -8.27 -23.89 6.72
N PHE A 77 -8.11 -22.71 6.11
CA PHE A 77 -8.79 -22.37 4.85
C PHE A 77 -8.52 -23.39 3.73
N PHE A 78 -7.31 -23.95 3.66
CA PHE A 78 -6.92 -24.90 2.61
C PHE A 78 -7.13 -26.37 3.01
N THR A 79 -7.27 -26.64 4.31
CA THR A 79 -7.30 -28.02 4.84
C THR A 79 -8.67 -28.42 5.35
N LYS A 80 -9.55 -27.46 5.69
CA LYS A 80 -10.88 -27.71 6.26
C LYS A 80 -11.94 -26.85 5.55
N SER A 81 -13.05 -27.48 5.19
CA SER A 81 -14.24 -26.73 4.74
C SER A 81 -14.87 -26.01 5.94
N PRO A 82 -15.17 -24.70 5.86
CA PRO A 82 -15.73 -23.94 6.97
C PRO A 82 -17.12 -24.44 7.32
N ALA A 83 -17.39 -24.66 8.62
CA ALA A 83 -18.70 -25.12 9.08
C ALA A 83 -19.73 -23.98 9.11
N SER A 84 -19.27 -22.73 9.14
CA SER A 84 -20.13 -21.54 9.18
C SER A 84 -19.56 -20.37 8.38
N TYR A 85 -20.44 -19.44 7.99
CA TYR A 85 -20.04 -18.21 7.31
C TYR A 85 -19.09 -17.34 8.15
N LEU A 86 -19.28 -17.31 9.48
CA LEU A 86 -18.42 -16.55 10.38
C LEU A 86 -16.98 -17.09 10.39
N GLU A 87 -16.85 -18.41 10.37
CA GLU A 87 -15.56 -19.09 10.29
C GLU A 87 -14.87 -18.81 8.93
N PHE A 88 -15.62 -18.94 7.82
CA PHE A 88 -15.11 -18.61 6.50
C PHE A 88 -14.64 -17.15 6.41
N LYS A 89 -15.41 -16.21 6.96
CA LYS A 89 -15.03 -14.79 7.01
C LYS A 89 -13.73 -14.61 7.79
N GLN A 90 -13.58 -15.26 8.94
CA GLN A 90 -12.38 -15.17 9.76
C GLN A 90 -11.15 -15.78 9.05
N GLN A 91 -11.33 -16.89 8.33
CA GLN A 91 -10.29 -17.47 7.48
C GLN A 91 -9.83 -16.48 6.40
N CYS A 92 -10.74 -15.84 5.68
CA CYS A 92 -10.40 -14.81 4.70
C CYS A 92 -9.69 -13.59 5.32
N VAL A 93 -10.10 -13.15 6.51
CA VAL A 93 -9.46 -12.03 7.22
C VAL A 93 -8.03 -12.37 7.60
N SER A 94 -7.79 -13.58 8.14
CA SER A 94 -6.44 -14.04 8.49
C SER A 94 -5.56 -14.28 7.25
N LEU A 95 -6.14 -14.76 6.15
CA LEU A 95 -5.43 -15.00 4.88
C LEU A 95 -4.98 -13.69 4.20
N ARG A 96 -5.73 -12.61 4.37
CA ARG A 96 -5.45 -11.30 3.74
C ARG A 96 -4.05 -10.78 4.03
N ILE A 97 -3.58 -10.86 5.27
CA ILE A 97 -2.26 -10.34 5.65
C ILE A 97 -1.13 -11.12 4.97
N PHE A 98 -1.31 -12.43 4.79
CA PHE A 98 -0.32 -13.29 4.11
C PHE A 98 -0.35 -13.10 2.60
N VAL A 99 -1.54 -12.96 1.99
CA VAL A 99 -1.63 -12.67 0.55
C VAL A 99 -1.01 -11.31 0.23
N PHE A 100 -1.26 -10.30 1.07
CA PHE A 100 -0.62 -8.99 0.89
C PHE A 100 0.90 -9.10 1.01
N ALA A 101 1.41 -9.77 2.04
CA ALA A 101 2.85 -9.97 2.22
C ALA A 101 3.47 -10.77 1.08
N ALA A 102 2.84 -11.86 0.65
CA ALA A 102 3.31 -12.73 -0.43
C ALA A 102 3.32 -12.01 -1.77
N LEU A 103 2.30 -11.21 -2.08
CA LEU A 103 2.25 -10.43 -3.32
C LEU A 103 3.36 -9.39 -3.36
N ASN A 104 3.54 -8.62 -2.27
CA ASN A 104 4.62 -7.63 -2.20
C ASN A 104 6.00 -8.29 -2.27
N ALA A 105 6.20 -9.39 -1.54
CA ALA A 105 7.45 -10.14 -1.57
C ALA A 105 7.70 -10.77 -2.95
N GLY A 106 6.67 -11.29 -3.61
CA GLY A 106 6.77 -11.86 -4.96
C GLY A 106 7.12 -10.81 -6.01
N ILE A 107 6.49 -9.63 -5.95
CA ILE A 107 6.83 -8.50 -6.84
C ILE A 107 8.27 -8.04 -6.56
N ALA A 108 8.65 -7.89 -5.29
CA ALA A 108 10.02 -7.52 -4.93
C ALA A 108 11.04 -8.56 -5.40
N LEU A 109 10.75 -9.85 -5.25
CA LEU A 109 11.61 -10.93 -5.70
C LEU A 109 11.73 -10.97 -7.23
N ALA A 110 10.62 -10.76 -7.95
CA ALA A 110 10.64 -10.63 -9.40
C ALA A 110 11.53 -9.46 -9.85
N LEU A 111 11.44 -8.31 -9.16
CA LEU A 111 12.32 -7.15 -9.38
C LEU A 111 13.79 -7.45 -9.03
N PHE A 112 14.07 -8.37 -8.12
CA PHE A 112 15.43 -8.77 -7.77
C PHE A 112 16.03 -9.77 -8.76
N LEU A 113 15.23 -10.71 -9.30
CA LEU A 113 15.69 -11.70 -10.26
C LEU A 113 15.89 -11.08 -11.64
N ASP A 114 14.92 -10.30 -12.11
CA ASP A 114 14.97 -9.60 -13.39
C ASP A 114 14.94 -8.09 -13.15
N PRO A 115 16.08 -7.50 -12.73
CA PRO A 115 16.14 -6.05 -12.52
C PRO A 115 15.88 -5.34 -13.85
N PRO A 116 15.10 -4.25 -13.85
CA PRO A 116 14.92 -3.45 -15.06
C PRO A 116 16.28 -3.00 -15.60
N LYS A 117 16.45 -2.98 -16.94
CA LYS A 117 17.63 -2.42 -17.65
C LYS A 117 17.74 -0.90 -17.49
N SER A 118 17.61 -0.37 -16.29
CA SER A 118 17.90 1.01 -15.96
C SER A 118 19.21 1.06 -15.18
N SER A 119 20.10 1.97 -15.58
CA SER A 119 21.40 2.19 -14.92
C SER A 119 21.27 2.42 -13.40
N TYR A 120 20.13 2.98 -12.96
CA TYR A 120 19.83 3.20 -11.56
C TYR A 120 19.67 1.90 -10.75
N TRP A 121 19.00 0.89 -11.31
CA TRP A 121 18.80 -0.39 -10.64
C TRP A 121 20.08 -1.17 -10.47
N VAL A 122 20.99 -1.12 -11.45
CA VAL A 122 22.32 -1.74 -11.33
C VAL A 122 23.05 -1.15 -10.12
N ARG A 123 23.08 0.18 -9.98
CA ARG A 123 23.84 0.87 -8.92
C ARG A 123 23.27 0.68 -7.51
N MET A 124 21.95 0.54 -7.38
CA MET A 124 21.29 0.35 -6.09
C MET A 124 20.93 -1.11 -5.78
N SER A 125 21.22 -2.06 -6.69
CA SER A 125 20.93 -3.46 -6.42
C SER A 125 21.83 -3.99 -5.29
N PRO A 126 21.28 -4.77 -4.34
CA PRO A 126 22.07 -5.38 -3.29
C PRO A 126 23.10 -6.37 -3.86
N LEU A 127 22.80 -6.98 -5.00
CA LEU A 127 23.74 -7.83 -5.75
C LEU A 127 24.95 -7.03 -6.25
N TYR A 128 24.75 -5.80 -6.71
CA TYR A 128 25.84 -4.91 -7.10
C TYR A 128 26.66 -4.43 -5.90
N LEU A 129 26.03 -4.17 -4.74
CA LEU A 129 26.79 -3.85 -3.53
C LEU A 129 27.72 -5.01 -3.16
N PHE A 130 27.24 -6.25 -3.24
CA PHE A 130 28.06 -7.44 -3.01
C PHE A 130 29.16 -7.59 -4.06
N SER A 131 28.86 -7.37 -5.34
CA SER A 131 29.88 -7.43 -6.40
C SER A 131 30.92 -6.31 -6.28
N TYR A 132 30.54 -5.12 -5.80
CA TYR A 132 31.43 -3.99 -5.54
C TYR A 132 32.35 -4.24 -4.34
N VAL A 133 31.82 -4.83 -3.27
CA VAL A 133 32.64 -5.29 -2.14
C VAL A 133 33.60 -6.38 -2.62
N ARG A 134 33.12 -7.38 -3.40
CA ARG A 134 33.98 -8.40 -4.00
C ARG A 134 35.03 -7.80 -4.94
N SER A 135 34.69 -6.81 -5.76
CA SER A 135 35.61 -6.17 -6.70
C SER A 135 36.64 -5.29 -6.00
N SER A 136 36.33 -4.79 -4.79
CA SER A 136 37.30 -4.12 -3.93
C SER A 136 38.40 -5.08 -3.45
N PHE A 137 38.11 -6.38 -3.36
CA PHE A 137 39.08 -7.43 -3.02
C PHE A 137 39.66 -8.15 -4.25
N TRP A 138 38.99 -8.07 -5.41
CA TRP A 138 39.43 -8.66 -6.68
C TRP A 138 39.27 -7.64 -7.82
N SER A 139 40.40 -7.20 -8.39
CA SER A 139 40.54 -6.05 -9.32
C SER A 139 39.91 -6.20 -10.71
N SER A 140 38.78 -6.88 -10.87
CA SER A 140 38.10 -7.01 -12.15
C SER A 140 36.60 -6.77 -12.00
N SER A 141 36.15 -5.55 -12.31
CA SER A 141 34.75 -5.28 -12.61
C SER A 141 34.63 -4.47 -13.90
N PRO A 142 33.78 -4.86 -14.85
CA PRO A 142 33.55 -4.10 -16.07
C PRO A 142 32.90 -2.74 -15.79
N PRO A 143 33.17 -1.70 -16.62
CA PRO A 143 32.59 -0.38 -16.45
C PRO A 143 31.07 -0.38 -16.69
N ILE A 144 30.32 0.21 -15.77
CA ILE A 144 28.83 0.24 -15.75
C ILE A 144 28.25 1.35 -16.62
N PHE A 145 29.02 2.41 -16.82
CA PHE A 145 28.69 3.44 -17.78
C PHE A 145 29.45 3.17 -19.04
N LEU A 146 28.77 3.41 -20.16
CA LEU A 146 29.41 3.56 -21.46
C LEU A 146 30.50 4.62 -21.33
N THR A 147 31.75 4.16 -21.34
CA THR A 147 32.94 5.02 -21.32
C THR A 147 33.09 5.79 -22.63
N GLU A 148 32.37 5.36 -23.66
CA GLU A 148 32.28 5.95 -24.99
C GLU A 148 30.82 5.92 -25.45
N LYS A 149 30.39 6.95 -26.18
CA LYS A 149 29.04 7.00 -26.76
C LYS A 149 28.80 5.72 -27.56
N VAL A 150 27.73 4.98 -27.28
CA VAL A 150 27.31 3.92 -28.21
C VAL A 150 26.97 4.62 -29.52
N GLU A 151 27.84 4.44 -30.49
CA GLU A 151 27.55 4.78 -31.87
C GLU A 151 26.53 3.75 -32.35
N HIS A 152 25.25 4.05 -32.11
CA HIS A 152 24.21 3.41 -32.86
C HIS A 152 24.45 3.80 -34.33
N SER A 153 24.79 2.84 -35.18
CA SER A 153 24.96 3.00 -36.63
C SER A 153 23.63 3.29 -37.35
N ALA A 154 22.67 3.88 -36.64
CA ALA A 154 21.41 4.34 -37.19
C ALA A 154 21.70 5.66 -37.89
N ASP A 155 21.81 5.61 -39.21
CA ASP A 155 22.01 6.79 -40.05
C ASP A 155 20.73 7.65 -40.03
N VAL A 156 20.66 8.54 -39.05
CA VAL A 156 19.52 9.44 -38.79
C VAL A 156 19.04 10.17 -40.05
N PRO A 157 19.90 10.75 -40.92
CA PRO A 157 19.42 11.38 -42.15
C PRO A 157 18.72 10.41 -43.09
N ASP A 158 19.17 9.16 -43.20
CA ASP A 158 18.52 8.16 -44.06
C ASP A 158 17.18 7.67 -43.48
N ILE A 159 17.11 7.48 -42.17
CA ILE A 159 15.86 7.17 -41.45
C ILE A 159 14.83 8.30 -41.65
N VAL A 160 15.27 9.56 -41.49
CA VAL A 160 14.41 10.73 -41.74
C VAL A 160 14.00 10.78 -43.21
N LYS A 161 14.92 10.55 -44.14
CA LYS A 161 14.61 10.51 -45.58
C LYS A 161 13.58 9.45 -45.91
N GLU A 162 13.69 8.23 -45.38
CA GLU A 162 12.68 7.18 -45.52
C GLU A 162 11.33 7.62 -44.91
N LEU A 163 11.31 8.09 -43.66
CA LEU A 163 10.08 8.56 -43.02
C LEU A 163 9.39 9.71 -43.79
N THR A 164 10.16 10.60 -44.40
CA THR A 164 9.59 11.75 -45.13
C THR A 164 9.15 11.38 -46.54
N THR A 165 9.86 10.46 -47.22
CA THR A 165 9.61 10.13 -48.62
C THR A 165 8.71 8.89 -48.80
N THR A 166 8.95 7.82 -48.05
CA THR A 166 8.22 6.55 -48.15
C THR A 166 7.17 6.39 -47.04
N ARG A 167 7.17 7.27 -46.02
CA ARG A 167 6.34 7.21 -44.80
C ARG A 167 6.43 5.88 -44.04
N ARG A 168 7.44 5.07 -44.30
CA ARG A 168 7.65 3.75 -43.69
C ARG A 168 9.15 3.46 -43.63
N LEU A 169 9.58 2.87 -42.53
CA LEU A 169 10.95 2.37 -42.37
C LEU A 169 11.03 0.98 -43.01
N LEU A 170 11.99 0.78 -43.90
CA LEU A 170 12.17 -0.52 -44.58
C LEU A 170 12.69 -1.60 -43.62
N THR A 171 13.39 -1.20 -42.55
CA THR A 171 14.08 -2.11 -41.60
C THR A 171 13.27 -2.45 -40.35
N ALA A 172 12.05 -1.94 -40.18
CA ALA A 172 11.26 -2.11 -38.95
C ALA A 172 10.72 -3.54 -38.69
N GLY A 173 11.12 -4.53 -39.49
CA GLY A 173 10.71 -5.93 -39.36
C GLY A 173 11.83 -6.91 -39.02
N SER A 174 13.06 -6.46 -38.77
CA SER A 174 14.22 -7.35 -38.58
C SER A 174 14.97 -7.06 -37.27
N ASP A 175 14.24 -6.95 -36.16
CA ASP A 175 14.85 -7.00 -34.83
C ASP A 175 14.15 -8.09 -34.02
N SER A 176 14.40 -9.33 -34.44
CA SER A 176 14.09 -10.53 -33.69
C SER A 176 15.30 -11.45 -33.75
N GLU A 177 15.91 -11.62 -32.57
CA GLU A 177 16.75 -12.74 -32.13
C GLU A 177 18.21 -12.75 -32.57
N GLU A 178 19.08 -12.17 -31.73
CA GLU A 178 20.38 -12.76 -31.41
C GLU A 178 20.56 -12.76 -29.88
N GLU A 179 20.83 -13.95 -29.32
CA GLU A 179 20.88 -14.35 -27.90
C GLU A 179 21.88 -13.57 -27.02
#